data_AF-A0A7V4F2R9-F1
#
_entry.id   AF-A0A7V4F2R9-F1
#
_cell.length_a   1.000
_cell.length_b   1.000
_cell.length_c   1.000
_cell.angle_alpha   90.00
_cell.angle_beta   90.00
_cell.angle_gamma   90.00
#
_symmetry.space_group_name_H-M   'P 1'
#
loop_
_entity.id
_entity.type
_entity.pdbx_description
1 polymer ?
#
loop_
_entity_poly.entity_id
_entity_poly.type
_entity_poly.pdbx_seq_one_letter_code
_entity_poly.pdbx_strand_id
1 'polypeptide(L)'
;MAEKKEQTTATTEGVVHALSSVELFFENNKKIITIVLAAIVVLIGGFYLYKKAYVGPMEKEAQEQMFMAERYFERDSFNLALNGDGNNWGFLKIIDEYGITSSANLAHYYAGICYLHLGKFQEAIDQL
;
A
#
# COMPACT_ATOMS: atom_id res chain seq x y z
N MET A 1 25.19 -51.74 7.77
CA MET A 1 24.23 -51.73 6.63
C MET A 1 22.77 -51.84 7.07
N ALA A 2 22.45 -52.38 8.27
CA ALA A 2 21.07 -52.50 8.77
C ALA A 2 20.45 -51.18 9.25
N GLU A 3 21.17 -50.36 10.03
CA GLU A 3 20.66 -49.07 10.55
C GLU A 3 20.24 -48.09 9.44
N LYS A 4 21.03 -47.98 8.36
CA LYS A 4 20.71 -47.09 7.22
C LYS A 4 19.41 -47.50 6.52
N LYS A 5 19.05 -48.79 6.54
CA LYS A 5 17.83 -49.32 5.90
C LYS A 5 16.59 -49.04 6.76
N GLU A 6 16.68 -49.22 8.07
CA GLU A 6 15.63 -48.86 9.04
C GLU A 6 15.34 -47.36 9.10
N GLN A 7 16.39 -46.54 9.08
CA GLN A 7 16.25 -45.07 9.07
C GLN A 7 15.59 -44.57 7.78
N THR A 8 15.89 -45.21 6.65
CA THR A 8 15.27 -44.90 5.35
C THR A 8 13.80 -45.30 5.32
N THR A 9 13.43 -46.49 5.85
CA THR A 9 12.03 -46.94 5.92
C THR A 9 11.20 -46.09 6.90
N ALA A 10 11.71 -45.77 8.09
CA ALA A 10 11.01 -44.91 9.05
C ALA A 10 10.77 -43.48 8.50
N THR A 11 11.73 -42.95 7.75
CA THR A 11 11.58 -41.64 7.07
C THR A 11 10.54 -41.72 5.95
N THR A 12 10.50 -42.83 5.21
CA THR A 12 9.55 -43.03 4.10
C THR A 12 8.12 -43.23 4.62
N GLU A 13 7.93 -44.02 5.68
CA GLU A 13 6.63 -44.23 6.33
C GLU A 13 6.08 -42.94 6.95
N GLY A 14 6.94 -42.13 7.59
CA GLY A 14 6.56 -40.81 8.11
C GLY A 14 6.10 -39.85 7.03
N VAL A 15 6.76 -39.85 5.86
CA VAL A 15 6.37 -39.05 4.70
C VAL A 15 5.04 -39.52 4.11
N VAL A 16 4.85 -40.84 3.98
CA VAL A 16 3.59 -41.42 3.46
C VAL A 16 2.41 -41.11 4.38
N HIS A 17 2.59 -41.22 5.70
CA HIS A 17 1.56 -40.90 6.67
C HIS A 17 1.21 -39.40 6.68
N ALA A 18 2.21 -38.52 6.54
CA ALA A 18 1.99 -37.08 6.42
C ALA A 18 1.21 -36.73 5.15
N LEU A 19 1.56 -37.32 3.99
CA LEU A 19 0.84 -37.13 2.74
C LEU A 19 -0.62 -37.60 2.84
N SER A 20 -0.86 -38.79 3.41
CA SER A 20 -2.20 -39.33 3.61
C SER A 20 -3.04 -38.45 4.54
N SER A 21 -2.43 -37.89 5.59
CA SER A 21 -3.10 -36.97 6.51
C SER A 21 -3.49 -35.65 5.82
N VAL A 22 -2.64 -35.14 4.93
CA VAL A 22 -2.93 -33.94 4.12
C VAL A 22 -4.04 -34.21 3.11
N GLU A 23 -4.03 -35.37 2.43
CA GLU A 23 -5.10 -35.79 1.52
C GLU A 23 -6.44 -35.89 2.24
N LEU A 24 -6.50 -36.60 3.37
CA LEU A 24 -7.72 -36.72 4.18
C LEU A 24 -8.22 -35.36 4.66
N PHE A 25 -7.33 -34.47 5.09
CA PHE A 25 -7.72 -33.11 5.47
C PHE A 25 -8.30 -32.33 4.29
N PHE A 26 -7.67 -32.43 3.12
CA PHE A 26 -8.11 -31.73 1.92
C PHE A 26 -9.45 -32.27 1.42
N GLU A 27 -9.65 -33.59 1.40
CA GLU A 27 -10.93 -34.20 1.03
C GLU A 27 -12.06 -33.79 1.98
N ASN A 28 -11.81 -33.84 3.30
CA ASN A 28 -12.80 -33.49 4.31
C ASN A 28 -13.17 -32.00 4.29
N ASN A 29 -12.24 -31.12 3.90
CA ASN A 29 -12.44 -29.67 3.91
C ASN A 29 -12.53 -29.04 2.52
N LYS A 30 -12.62 -29.85 1.46
CA LYS A 30 -12.54 -29.39 0.06
C LYS A 30 -13.46 -28.21 -0.23
N LYS A 31 -14.72 -28.24 0.26
CA LYS A 31 -15.69 -27.16 0.07
C LYS A 31 -15.23 -25.85 0.72
N ILE A 32 -14.78 -25.91 1.98
CA ILE A 32 -14.31 -24.74 2.72
C ILE A 32 -13.06 -24.18 2.05
N ILE A 33 -12.09 -25.03 1.72
CA ILE A 33 -10.86 -24.62 1.03
C ILE A 33 -11.18 -23.95 -0.31
N THR A 34 -12.11 -24.51 -1.10
CA THR A 34 -12.51 -23.93 -2.38
C THR A 34 -13.15 -22.55 -2.21
N ILE A 35 -14.03 -22.38 -1.21
CA ILE A 35 -14.67 -21.09 -0.92
C ILE A 35 -13.65 -20.06 -0.46
N VAL A 36 -12.74 -20.44 0.45
CA VAL A 36 -11.67 -19.56 0.94
C VAL A 36 -10.77 -19.13 -0.22
N LEU A 37 -10.37 -20.06 -1.08
CA LEU A 37 -9.55 -19.75 -2.25
C LEU A 37 -10.27 -18.78 -3.20
N ALA A 38 -11.54 -19.03 -3.51
CA ALA A 38 -12.34 -18.15 -4.35
C ALA A 38 -12.48 -16.76 -3.73
N ALA A 39 -12.71 -16.67 -2.42
CA ALA A 39 -12.78 -15.41 -1.70
C ALA A 39 -11.47 -14.62 -1.77
N ILE A 40 -10.31 -15.29 -1.62
CA ILE A 40 -9.00 -14.65 -1.77
C ILE A 40 -8.83 -14.09 -3.18
N VAL A 41 -9.19 -14.84 -4.22
CA VAL A 41 -9.11 -14.36 -5.61
C VAL A 41 -9.98 -13.12 -5.82
N VAL A 42 -11.22 -13.14 -5.30
CA VAL A 42 -12.14 -11.99 -5.37
C VAL A 42 -11.58 -10.78 -4.62
N LEU A 43 -10.99 -10.96 -3.44
CA LEU A 43 -10.39 -9.88 -2.67
C LEU A 43 -9.20 -9.25 -3.40
N ILE A 44 -8.29 -10.07 -3.93
CA ILE A 44 -7.13 -9.57 -4.70
C ILE A 44 -7.61 -8.86 -5.98
N GLY A 45 -8.55 -9.46 -6.71
CA GLY A 45 -9.13 -8.87 -7.92
C GLY A 45 -9.84 -7.56 -7.64
N GLY A 46 -10.67 -7.51 -6.59
CA GLY A 46 -11.36 -6.31 -6.14
C GLY A 46 -10.39 -5.21 -5.72
N PHE A 47 -9.34 -5.54 -4.98
CA PHE A 47 -8.30 -4.58 -4.59
C PHE A 47 -7.56 -4.00 -5.79
N TYR A 48 -7.14 -4.85 -6.75
CA TYR A 48 -6.46 -4.39 -7.95
C TYR A 48 -7.36 -3.49 -8.80
N LEU A 49 -8.64 -3.86 -8.94
CA LEU A 49 -9.62 -3.07 -9.67
C LEU A 49 -9.84 -1.71 -9.00
N TYR A 50 -10.02 -1.68 -7.68
CA TYR A 50 -10.13 -0.43 -6.90
C TYR A 50 -8.90 0.47 -7.09
N LYS A 51 -7.70 -0.09 -6.93
CA LYS A 51 -6.45 0.67 -7.09
C LYS A 51 -6.31 1.26 -8.50
N LYS A 52 -6.66 0.50 -9.54
CA LYS A 52 -6.49 0.95 -10.93
C LYS A 52 -7.59 1.90 -11.39
N ALA A 53 -8.84 1.62 -11.03
CA ALA A 53 -10.00 2.35 -11.54
C ALA A 53 -10.32 3.62 -10.73
N TYR A 54 -9.98 3.64 -9.44
CA TYR A 54 -10.29 4.76 -8.54
C TYR A 54 -9.03 5.51 -8.12
N VAL A 55 -8.06 4.83 -7.50
CA VAL A 55 -6.83 5.48 -7.00
C VAL A 55 -5.95 5.98 -8.14
N GLY A 56 -5.85 5.22 -9.24
CA GLY A 56 -5.02 5.59 -10.39
C GLY A 56 -5.37 6.93 -11.06
N PRO A 57 -6.65 7.22 -11.36
CA PRO A 57 -7.06 8.54 -11.84
C PRO A 57 -6.82 9.66 -10.82
N MET A 58 -7.15 9.43 -9.55
CA MET A 58 -6.90 10.41 -8.48
C MET A 58 -5.42 10.74 -8.33
N GLU A 59 -4.54 9.76 -8.48
CA GLU A 59 -3.09 9.96 -8.46
C GLU A 59 -2.63 10.93 -9.56
N LYS A 60 -3.14 10.74 -10.78
CA LYS A 60 -2.78 11.61 -11.91
C LYS A 60 -3.29 13.03 -11.71
N GLU A 61 -4.54 13.17 -11.27
CA GLU A 61 -5.12 14.48 -11.00
C GLU A 61 -4.38 15.19 -9.86
N ALA A 62 -4.07 14.49 -8.77
CA ALA A 62 -3.26 15.01 -7.67
C ALA A 62 -1.90 15.52 -8.16
N GLN A 63 -1.21 14.72 -8.98
CA GLN A 63 0.08 15.11 -9.57
C GLN A 63 -0.04 16.38 -10.44
N GLU A 64 -1.08 16.47 -11.27
CA GLU A 64 -1.33 17.65 -12.10
C GLU A 64 -1.64 18.90 -11.25
N GLN A 65 -2.50 18.77 -10.24
CA GLN A 65 -2.86 19.88 -9.35
C GLN A 65 -1.70 20.36 -8.48
N MET A 66 -0.77 19.45 -8.14
CA MET A 66 0.40 19.76 -7.31
C MET A 66 1.49 20.53 -8.07
N PHE A 67 1.45 20.54 -9.41
CA PHE A 67 2.47 21.18 -10.26
C PHE A 67 2.75 22.63 -9.84
N MET A 68 1.73 23.44 -9.61
CA MET A 68 1.93 24.84 -9.22
C MET A 68 2.45 25.00 -7.78
N ALA A 69 2.05 24.12 -6.86
CA ALA A 69 2.59 24.10 -5.50
C ALA A 69 4.10 23.79 -5.51
N GLU A 70 4.56 22.84 -6.32
CA GLU A 70 5.98 22.54 -6.52
C GLU A 70 6.73 23.75 -7.09
N ARG A 71 6.14 24.48 -8.05
CA ARG A 71 6.75 25.70 -8.60
C ARG A 71 6.88 26.84 -7.59
N TYR A 72 5.94 26.95 -6.65
CA TYR A 72 6.09 27.88 -5.52
C TYR A 72 7.17 27.42 -4.55
N PHE A 73 7.23 26.12 -4.27
CA PHE A 73 8.23 25.51 -3.40
C PHE A 73 9.65 25.77 -3.92
N GLU A 74 9.90 25.51 -5.21
CA GLU A 74 11.19 25.73 -5.87
C GLU A 74 11.68 27.19 -5.86
N ARG A 75 10.79 28.14 -5.56
CA ARG A 75 11.07 29.58 -5.49
C ARG A 75 11.05 30.09 -4.05
N ASP A 76 11.19 29.20 -3.07
CA ASP A 76 11.14 29.47 -1.63
C ASP A 76 9.84 30.18 -1.18
N SER A 77 8.78 30.07 -1.98
CA SER A 77 7.48 30.69 -1.70
C SER A 77 6.61 29.75 -0.86
N PHE A 78 7.13 29.33 0.29
CA PHE A 78 6.57 28.24 1.10
C PHE A 78 5.12 28.45 1.54
N ASN A 79 4.71 29.70 1.81
CA ASN A 79 3.32 29.97 2.18
C ASN A 79 2.35 29.79 1.00
N LEU A 80 2.77 30.12 -0.23
CA LEU A 80 1.99 29.87 -1.44
C LEU A 80 2.01 28.39 -1.81
N ALA A 81 3.15 27.72 -1.63
CA ALA A 81 3.26 26.28 -1.84
C ALA A 81 2.32 25.48 -0.93
N LEU A 82 2.18 25.88 0.34
CA LEU A 82 1.26 25.25 1.30
C LEU A 82 -0.21 25.52 0.99
N ASN A 83 -0.57 26.80 0.82
CA ASN A 83 -1.97 27.23 0.83
C ASN A 83 -2.57 27.44 -0.56
N GLY A 84 -1.72 27.56 -1.59
CA GLY A 84 -2.12 28.00 -2.91
C GLY A 84 -2.23 29.53 -3.02
N ASP A 85 -2.66 29.98 -4.19
CA ASP A 85 -2.86 31.41 -4.52
C ASP A 85 -4.34 31.76 -4.79
N GLY A 86 -5.25 30.82 -4.52
CA GLY A 86 -6.69 30.94 -4.77
C GLY A 86 -7.13 30.43 -6.14
N ASN A 87 -6.24 30.41 -7.13
CA ASN A 87 -6.50 29.79 -8.44
C ASN A 87 -5.91 28.38 -8.52
N ASN A 88 -4.75 28.20 -7.90
CA ASN A 88 -3.98 26.98 -7.86
C ASN A 88 -3.99 26.41 -6.44
N TRP A 89 -4.05 25.09 -6.33
CA TRP A 89 -4.05 24.42 -5.03
C TRP A 89 -2.62 24.39 -4.45
N GLY A 90 -2.55 24.51 -3.12
CA GLY A 90 -1.32 24.23 -2.37
C GLY A 90 -1.30 22.81 -1.83
N PHE A 91 -0.16 22.37 -1.32
CA PHE A 91 0.05 21.00 -0.82
C PHE A 91 -1.00 20.57 0.21
N LEU A 92 -1.46 21.46 1.09
CA LEU A 92 -2.47 21.12 2.10
C LEU A 92 -3.80 20.69 1.48
N LYS A 93 -4.20 21.31 0.37
CA LYS A 93 -5.41 20.93 -0.33
C LYS A 93 -5.24 19.62 -1.11
N ILE A 94 -4.06 19.38 -1.67
CA ILE A 94 -3.73 18.10 -2.32
C ILE A 94 -3.82 16.95 -1.32
N ILE A 95 -3.31 17.16 -0.10
CA ILE A 95 -3.40 16.20 1.00
C ILE A 95 -4.86 15.87 1.35
N ASP A 96 -5.69 16.90 1.54
CA ASP A 96 -7.09 16.74 1.95
C ASP A 96 -7.93 16.02 0.88
N GLU A 97 -7.80 16.43 -0.38
CA GLU A 97 -8.61 15.91 -1.48
C GLU A 97 -8.12 14.54 -2.00
N TYR A 98 -6.81 14.27 -1.91
CA TYR A 98 -6.19 13.09 -2.52
C TYR A 98 -5.45 12.18 -1.53
N GLY A 99 -5.77 12.21 -0.24
CA GLY A 99 -5.03 11.52 0.84
C GLY A 99 -4.73 10.02 0.66
N ILE A 100 -5.44 9.32 -0.24
CA ILE A 100 -5.18 7.90 -0.55
C ILE A 100 -4.12 7.66 -1.63
N THR A 101 -3.59 8.73 -2.24
CA THR A 101 -2.65 8.71 -3.36
C THR A 101 -1.21 8.82 -2.87
N SER A 102 -0.24 8.32 -3.64
CA SER A 102 1.18 8.58 -3.36
C SER A 102 1.55 10.06 -3.54
N SER A 103 0.85 10.78 -4.41
CA SER A 103 1.02 12.22 -4.60
C SER A 103 0.65 13.02 -3.36
N ALA A 104 -0.41 12.63 -2.64
CA ALA A 104 -0.72 13.23 -1.34
C ALA A 104 0.37 12.94 -0.29
N ASN A 105 0.96 11.75 -0.27
CA ASN A 105 2.10 11.46 0.59
C ASN A 105 3.33 12.32 0.24
N LEU A 106 3.55 12.59 -1.05
CA LEU A 106 4.59 13.52 -1.48
C LEU A 106 4.26 14.96 -1.07
N ALA A 107 2.99 15.35 -1.15
CA ALA A 107 2.52 16.65 -0.67
C ALA A 107 2.73 16.81 0.84
N HIS A 108 2.52 15.77 1.66
CA HIS A 108 2.86 15.77 3.09
C HIS A 108 4.34 16.08 3.31
N TYR A 109 5.24 15.41 2.57
CA TYR A 109 6.67 15.66 2.66
C TYR A 109 7.03 17.13 2.33
N TYR A 110 6.51 17.65 1.22
CA TYR A 110 6.73 19.06 0.86
C TYR A 110 6.12 20.03 1.87
N ALA A 111 4.92 19.74 2.38
CA ALA A 111 4.25 20.55 3.39
C ALA A 111 5.06 20.60 4.69
N GLY A 112 5.62 19.47 5.13
CA GLY A 112 6.52 19.41 6.28
C GLY A 112 7.74 20.32 6.11
N ILE A 113 8.38 20.29 4.93
CA ILE A 113 9.51 21.17 4.62
C ILE A 113 9.07 22.64 4.57
N CYS A 114 7.92 22.94 3.98
CA CYS A 114 7.39 24.30 3.96
C CYS A 114 7.18 24.83 5.38
N TYR A 115 6.55 24.04 6.26
CA TYR A 115 6.33 24.40 7.64
C TYR A 115 7.64 24.61 8.40
N LEU A 116 8.63 23.74 8.16
CA LEU A 116 9.97 23.89 8.71
C LEU A 116 10.60 25.25 8.33
N HIS A 117 10.58 25.62 7.06
CA HIS A 117 11.12 26.90 6.60
C HIS A 117 10.34 28.12 7.08
N LEU A 118 9.04 27.95 7.38
CA LEU A 118 8.21 28.98 7.99
C LEU A 118 8.37 29.08 9.53
N GLY A 119 9.23 28.26 10.13
CA GLY A 119 9.43 28.21 11.59
C GLY A 119 8.29 27.55 12.37
N LYS A 120 7.41 26.84 11.66
CA LYS A 120 6.24 26.15 12.19
C LYS A 120 6.57 24.69 12.49
N PHE A 121 7.40 24.48 13.51
CA PHE A 121 8.01 23.17 13.77
C PHE A 121 6.98 22.09 14.16
N GLN A 122 5.92 22.45 14.90
CA GLN A 122 4.91 21.48 15.29
C GLN A 122 4.11 21.01 14.07
N GLU A 123 3.65 21.96 13.26
CA GLU A 123 2.92 21.64 12.03
C GLU A 123 3.77 20.85 11.05
N ALA A 124 5.09 21.06 11.03
CA ALA A 124 6.01 20.24 10.24
C ALA A 124 6.07 18.78 10.70
N ILE A 125 6.10 18.55 12.03
CA ILE A 125 6.08 17.22 12.63
C ILE A 125 4.75 16.52 12.37
N ASP A 126 3.64 17.27 12.40
CA ASP A 126 2.30 16.74 12.15
C ASP A 126 2.10 16.24 10.69
N GLN A 127 3.06 16.47 9.79
CA GLN A 127 3.06 15.95 8.41
C GLN A 127 3.79 14.60 8.23
N LEU A 128 4.36 14.02 9.29
CA LEU A 128 5.06 12.72 9.27
C LEU A 128 4.12 11.53 9.56
#